data_AF-A0A9X2CP76-F1
#
_entry.id   AF-A0A9X2CP76-F1
#
_cell.length_a   1.000
_cell.length_b   1.000
_cell.length_c   1.000
_cell.angle_alpha   90.00
_cell.angle_beta   90.00
_cell.angle_gamma   90.00
#
_symmetry.space_group_name_H-M   'P 1'
#
loop_
_entity.id
_entity.type
_entity.pdbx_description
1 polymer ?
#
loop_
_entity_poly.entity_id
_entity_poly.type
_entity_poly.pdbx_seq_one_letter_code
_entity_poly.pdbx_strand_id
1 'polypeptide(L)'
;MKNFKYILGLMIILGSFFQSCQDDDHTFGEVVAPSNLTLEATVMNADEDNPYGDGSGKVSFSAQAENAMNYKFTFGDNTSANITDGDTIHAFTKTGINDYVVTVLATGRGGATTSETIMVTVYSEFDDPETKSLLTGDDSKTWYIAAAMPSHLALGPIESKTSDWYNASPFEKKDGCFYDDSMTFSLDENGNILYELDNSGATFFNTNSLSAAGGTNGTGDECFGYDTSGVKNVSLSAAPTIYTEDETTGTQMMISDGGFLSYYLGTSTYEILEIEEDYMQVRTQSGGNAAEAWYLKLTTNPEGGAGGGNNSAEGKELETEFENLVWEEEFDGSTLDTDSWNFETGNGDNGWGNNEKQYYTAENVVVSDGTLKINAIAESTNGFDYSSARITTMDKQEFKYGRVEVRAKLPEESGTWPAIWMLGSNFAEVGWPASGEIDIMEHVGNDLGRVLGTLHMPGNSGGEGISKGTDVENVASEFHTYTLEWTADHILFAVDNVVFHEYKNNAETPFNQPFFLILNVAMGGTLGGEIDPNFTQDTMEVDYVKVFQ
;
A
#
# COMPACT_ATOMS: atom_id res chain seq x y z
N MET A 1 75.22 44.96 26.68
CA MET A 1 74.68 43.59 26.90
C MET A 1 73.19 43.55 26.53
N LYS A 2 72.86 43.66 25.24
CA LYS A 2 71.47 43.73 24.74
C LYS A 2 71.10 42.62 23.76
N ASN A 3 71.98 41.63 23.55
CA ASN A 3 71.77 40.54 22.56
C ASN A 3 71.59 39.15 23.19
N PHE A 4 71.50 39.03 24.52
CA PHE A 4 71.36 37.71 25.18
C PHE A 4 69.91 37.28 25.43
N LYS A 5 68.93 38.21 25.32
CA LYS A 5 67.51 37.90 25.53
C LYS A 5 66.80 37.30 24.31
N TYR A 6 67.33 37.50 23.11
CA TYR A 6 66.72 36.96 21.88
C TYR A 6 67.21 35.55 21.51
N ILE A 7 68.35 35.11 22.03
CA ILE A 7 68.88 33.76 21.77
C ILE A 7 68.21 32.71 22.69
N LEU A 8 67.84 33.10 23.92
CA LEU A 8 67.13 32.21 24.85
C LEU A 8 65.64 32.04 24.47
N GLY A 9 65.01 33.05 23.87
CA GLY A 9 63.64 32.96 23.35
C GLY A 9 63.53 32.12 22.07
N LEU A 10 64.55 32.15 21.20
CA LEU A 10 64.56 31.36 19.97
C LEU A 10 64.84 29.87 20.23
N MET A 11 65.63 29.51 21.26
CA MET A 11 65.84 28.11 21.63
C MET A 11 64.63 27.46 22.33
N ILE A 12 63.77 28.26 22.98
CA ILE A 12 62.55 27.73 23.61
C ILE A 12 61.41 27.59 22.58
N ILE A 13 61.39 28.37 21.49
CA ILE A 13 60.41 28.22 20.41
C ILE A 13 60.82 27.12 19.40
N LEU A 14 62.12 26.87 19.22
CA LEU A 14 62.60 25.76 18.37
C LEU A 14 62.54 24.38 19.07
N GLY A 15 62.44 24.35 20.40
CA GLY A 15 62.25 23.11 21.18
C GLY A 15 60.81 22.61 21.24
N SER A 16 59.83 23.47 20.93
CA SER A 16 58.39 23.14 21.00
C SER A 16 57.82 22.61 19.69
N PHE A 17 58.60 22.62 18.60
CA PHE A 17 58.18 22.11 17.28
C PHE A 17 58.59 20.64 17.03
N PHE A 18 59.19 19.97 18.01
CA PHE A 18 59.58 18.55 17.92
C PHE A 18 58.81 17.62 18.88
N GLN A 19 57.66 18.06 19.41
CA GLN A 19 56.76 17.21 20.23
C GLN A 19 55.34 17.12 19.67
N SER A 20 55.17 17.12 18.35
CA SER A 20 53.87 16.81 17.74
C SER A 20 54.06 15.99 16.46
N CYS A 21 54.59 14.80 16.66
CA CYS A 21 54.30 13.59 15.90
C CYS A 21 54.36 12.49 16.95
N GLN A 22 53.35 12.41 17.83
CA GLN A 22 52.93 11.09 18.23
C GLN A 22 52.19 10.61 16.98
N ASP A 23 52.85 9.76 16.19
CA ASP A 23 52.10 8.76 15.46
C ASP A 23 51.25 8.09 16.53
N ASP A 24 49.94 8.31 16.49
CA ASP A 24 49.00 7.44 17.17
C ASP A 24 49.10 6.10 16.43
N ASP A 25 50.19 5.38 16.71
CA ASP A 25 50.34 3.97 16.39
C ASP A 25 49.25 3.28 17.21
N HIS A 26 48.06 3.20 16.61
CA HIS A 26 47.04 2.26 16.99
C HIS A 26 47.65 0.88 16.79
N THR A 27 48.37 0.42 17.82
CA THR A 27 48.82 -0.96 17.87
C THR A 27 47.57 -1.81 17.95
N PHE A 28 47.21 -2.41 16.81
CA PHE A 28 46.25 -3.50 16.81
C PHE A 28 46.79 -4.52 17.82
N GLY A 29 45.96 -4.89 18.80
CA GLY A 29 46.26 -6.05 19.62
C GLY A 29 46.57 -7.24 18.70
N GLU A 30 47.37 -8.19 19.19
CA GLU A 30 47.87 -9.31 18.39
C GLU A 30 46.78 -9.86 17.44
N VAL A 31 47.10 -9.91 16.14
CA VAL A 31 46.23 -10.44 15.10
C VAL A 31 46.15 -11.95 15.32
N VAL A 32 45.06 -12.41 15.91
CA VAL A 32 44.82 -13.81 16.24
C VAL A 32 43.76 -14.35 15.30
N ALA A 33 44.17 -15.22 14.38
CA ALA A 33 43.26 -15.99 13.56
C ALA A 33 42.47 -16.98 14.42
N PRO A 34 41.18 -17.23 14.13
CA PRO A 34 40.43 -18.26 14.84
C PRO A 34 41.05 -19.64 14.67
N SER A 35 41.02 -20.45 15.71
CA SER A 35 41.58 -21.82 15.72
C SER A 35 40.54 -22.86 16.12
N ASN A 36 40.81 -24.12 15.81
CA ASN A 36 39.91 -25.26 16.11
C ASN A 36 38.50 -25.06 15.55
N LEU A 37 38.38 -24.47 14.36
CA LEU A 37 37.10 -24.30 13.69
C LEU A 37 36.48 -25.67 13.39
N THR A 38 35.28 -25.86 13.88
CA THR A 38 34.42 -27.01 13.61
C THR A 38 33.15 -26.50 12.93
N LEU A 39 32.62 -27.31 12.01
CA LEU A 39 31.36 -27.05 11.32
C LEU A 39 30.55 -28.34 11.32
N GLU A 40 29.42 -28.33 12.02
CA GLU A 40 28.47 -29.43 12.06
C GLU A 40 27.19 -29.06 11.30
N ALA A 41 26.59 -30.04 10.62
CA ALA A 41 25.29 -29.92 9.97
C ALA A 41 24.38 -31.07 10.40
N THR A 42 23.18 -30.73 10.82
CA THR A 42 22.12 -31.67 11.18
C THR A 42 20.92 -31.42 10.29
N VAL A 43 20.63 -32.35 9.39
CA VAL A 43 19.41 -32.29 8.56
C VAL A 43 18.20 -32.49 9.47
N MET A 44 17.26 -31.55 9.44
CA MET A 44 16.10 -31.58 10.31
C MET A 44 15.17 -32.74 9.94
N ASN A 45 14.60 -33.38 10.96
CA ASN A 45 13.65 -34.50 10.82
C ASN A 45 14.16 -35.69 9.96
N ALA A 46 15.49 -35.85 9.84
CA ALA A 46 16.09 -37.01 9.19
C ALA A 46 16.07 -38.24 10.11
N ASP A 47 15.74 -39.41 9.54
CA ASP A 47 15.74 -40.72 10.22
C ASP A 47 16.28 -41.83 9.31
N GLU A 48 16.17 -43.10 9.73
CA GLU A 48 16.68 -44.24 8.94
C GLU A 48 15.94 -44.42 7.60
N ASP A 49 14.66 -44.03 7.53
CA ASP A 49 13.84 -44.17 6.33
C ASP A 49 13.94 -42.92 5.43
N ASN A 50 14.22 -41.76 6.02
CA ASN A 50 14.35 -40.45 5.35
C ASN A 50 15.70 -39.79 5.71
N PRO A 51 16.83 -40.31 5.20
CA PRO A 51 18.18 -39.84 5.61
C PRO A 51 18.50 -38.40 5.18
N TYR A 52 17.69 -37.81 4.30
CA TYR A 52 17.89 -36.47 3.74
C TYR A 52 16.84 -35.46 4.21
N GLY A 53 16.10 -35.79 5.27
CA GLY A 53 15.07 -34.94 5.86
C GLY A 53 13.66 -35.27 5.35
N ASP A 54 12.69 -34.53 5.89
CA ASP A 54 11.25 -34.70 5.67
C ASP A 54 10.70 -33.94 4.45
N GLY A 55 11.57 -33.37 3.61
CA GLY A 55 11.19 -32.51 2.48
C GLY A 55 11.15 -31.01 2.82
N SER A 56 11.31 -30.62 4.09
CA SER A 56 11.38 -29.21 4.47
C SER A 56 12.63 -28.47 3.94
N GLY A 57 13.66 -29.20 3.52
CA GLY A 57 14.94 -28.63 3.12
C GLY A 57 15.75 -28.02 4.26
N LYS A 58 15.31 -28.13 5.52
CA LYS A 58 15.92 -27.42 6.66
C LYS A 58 17.12 -28.16 7.23
N VAL A 59 18.22 -27.43 7.43
CA VAL A 59 19.45 -27.94 8.04
C VAL A 59 19.90 -26.97 9.12
N SER A 60 20.14 -27.50 10.32
CA SER A 60 20.77 -26.76 11.41
C SER A 60 22.28 -26.86 11.28
N PHE A 61 22.95 -25.70 11.27
CA PHE A 61 24.39 -25.57 11.25
C PHE A 61 24.90 -25.03 12.58
N SER A 62 26.01 -25.61 13.07
CA SER A 62 26.72 -25.11 14.25
C SER A 62 28.20 -25.00 13.92
N ALA A 63 28.75 -23.80 14.07
CA ALA A 63 30.16 -23.53 13.91
C ALA A 63 30.77 -23.02 15.22
N GLN A 64 31.90 -23.62 15.61
CA GLN A 64 32.64 -23.19 16.80
C GLN A 64 34.11 -23.05 16.49
N ALA A 65 34.69 -21.91 16.85
CA ALA A 65 36.13 -21.66 16.79
C ALA A 65 36.59 -20.83 18.00
N GLU A 66 37.80 -21.11 18.47
CA GLU A 66 38.47 -20.26 19.46
C GLU A 66 38.85 -18.92 18.83
N ASN A 67 38.68 -17.82 19.57
CA ASN A 67 39.00 -16.46 19.14
C ASN A 67 38.21 -15.93 17.92
N ALA A 68 37.10 -16.59 17.56
CA ALA A 68 36.15 -16.06 16.58
C ALA A 68 35.27 -14.95 17.20
N MET A 69 35.02 -13.91 16.41
CA MET A 69 34.12 -12.80 16.73
C MET A 69 32.81 -12.87 15.93
N ASN A 70 32.84 -13.45 14.73
CA ASN A 70 31.69 -13.71 13.89
C ASN A 70 32.01 -14.84 12.89
N TYR A 71 30.95 -15.35 12.26
CA TYR A 71 30.98 -16.39 11.25
C TYR A 71 30.19 -15.93 10.02
N LYS A 72 30.73 -16.16 8.82
CA LYS A 72 29.99 -16.04 7.57
C LYS A 72 29.77 -17.42 6.96
N PHE A 73 28.52 -17.82 6.82
CA PHE A 73 28.12 -19.04 6.12
C PHE A 73 27.84 -18.71 4.66
N THR A 74 28.30 -19.58 3.76
CA THR A 74 27.90 -19.63 2.35
C THR A 74 27.34 -21.03 2.10
N PHE A 75 26.06 -21.14 1.75
CA PHE A 75 25.35 -22.42 1.77
C PHE A 75 25.46 -23.23 0.47
N GLY A 76 25.98 -22.64 -0.61
CA GLY A 76 26.18 -23.34 -1.89
C GLY A 76 24.95 -23.34 -2.81
N ASP A 77 23.89 -22.63 -2.42
CA ASP A 77 22.68 -22.32 -3.19
C ASP A 77 22.58 -20.82 -3.53
N ASN A 78 23.73 -20.14 -3.58
CA ASN A 78 23.88 -18.70 -3.74
C ASN A 78 23.36 -17.84 -2.57
N THR A 79 22.97 -18.45 -1.44
CA THR A 79 22.63 -17.72 -0.22
C THR A 79 23.79 -17.70 0.79
N SER A 80 23.76 -16.72 1.69
CA SER A 80 24.79 -16.52 2.72
C SER A 80 24.21 -15.84 3.96
N ALA A 81 24.79 -16.13 5.13
CA ALA A 81 24.36 -15.56 6.41
C ALA A 81 25.56 -15.14 7.27
N ASN A 82 25.45 -13.99 7.95
CA ASN A 82 26.44 -13.54 8.93
C ASN A 82 25.89 -13.77 10.34
N ILE A 83 26.60 -14.56 11.14
CA ILE A 83 26.13 -15.08 12.43
C ILE A 83 27.19 -14.81 13.50
N THR A 84 26.78 -14.39 14.69
CA THR A 84 27.73 -14.02 15.77
C THR A 84 28.02 -15.18 16.73
N ASP A 85 27.02 -15.97 17.07
CA ASP A 85 27.13 -17.12 18.00
C ASP A 85 27.58 -18.42 17.33
N GLY A 86 27.43 -18.51 16.01
CA GLY A 86 27.87 -19.64 15.20
C GLY A 86 26.76 -20.65 14.87
N ASP A 87 25.54 -20.42 15.35
CA ASP A 87 24.40 -21.31 15.12
C ASP A 87 23.41 -20.69 14.13
N THR A 88 22.95 -21.46 13.16
CA THR A 88 21.94 -21.01 12.19
C THR A 88 21.13 -22.16 11.62
N ILE A 89 19.94 -21.86 11.12
CA ILE A 89 19.12 -22.81 10.36
C ILE A 89 18.97 -22.24 8.96
N HIS A 90 19.26 -23.06 7.95
CA HIS A 90 19.08 -22.70 6.55
C HIS A 90 18.12 -23.67 5.88
N ALA A 91 17.26 -23.15 5.00
CA ALA A 91 16.32 -23.94 4.22
C ALA A 91 16.76 -23.97 2.76
N PHE A 92 17.13 -25.15 2.27
CA PHE A 92 17.44 -25.37 0.87
C PHE A 92 16.16 -25.58 0.06
N THR A 93 16.00 -24.82 -1.02
CA THR A 93 14.71 -24.67 -1.72
C THR A 93 14.68 -25.35 -3.08
N LYS A 94 15.82 -25.84 -3.56
CA LYS A 94 15.86 -26.57 -4.83
C LYS A 94 15.19 -27.93 -4.64
N THR A 95 14.09 -28.13 -5.35
CA THR A 95 13.30 -29.36 -5.24
C THR A 95 14.11 -30.62 -5.58
N GLY A 96 13.77 -31.72 -4.89
CA GLY A 96 14.48 -32.99 -4.96
C GLY A 96 15.64 -33.10 -3.98
N ILE A 97 16.43 -34.17 -4.15
CA ILE A 97 17.63 -34.43 -3.35
C ILE A 97 18.82 -33.74 -4.01
N ASN A 98 19.43 -32.79 -3.31
CA ASN A 98 20.52 -31.97 -3.82
C ASN A 98 21.71 -31.94 -2.86
N ASP A 99 22.92 -31.87 -3.42
CA ASP A 99 24.17 -31.72 -2.66
C ASP A 99 24.59 -30.25 -2.62
N TYR A 100 24.92 -29.77 -1.44
CA TYR A 100 25.32 -28.39 -1.19
C TYR A 100 26.70 -28.34 -0.53
N VAL A 101 27.55 -27.46 -1.04
CA VAL A 101 28.87 -27.19 -0.46
C VAL A 101 28.74 -26.00 0.48
N VAL A 102 28.69 -26.28 1.77
CA VAL A 102 28.54 -25.26 2.81
C VAL A 102 29.91 -24.90 3.34
N THR A 103 30.23 -23.61 3.29
CA THR A 103 31.50 -23.07 3.80
C THR A 103 31.20 -22.08 4.92
N VAL A 104 31.90 -22.21 6.04
CA VAL A 104 31.90 -21.21 7.10
C VAL A 104 33.26 -20.52 7.17
N LEU A 105 33.25 -19.20 7.25
CA LEU A 105 34.41 -18.35 7.45
C LEU A 105 34.32 -17.71 8.84
N ALA A 106 35.16 -18.13 9.77
CA ALA A 106 35.26 -17.51 11.09
C ALA A 106 36.24 -16.33 11.03
N THR A 107 35.84 -15.18 11.57
CA THR A 107 36.68 -13.96 11.63
C THR A 107 37.09 -13.67 13.06
N GLY A 108 38.39 -13.51 13.31
CA GLY A 108 38.99 -13.14 14.58
C GLY A 108 39.52 -11.71 14.62
N ARG A 109 40.33 -11.41 15.64
CA ARG A 109 40.85 -10.06 15.87
C ARG A 109 41.75 -9.60 14.72
N GLY A 110 41.56 -8.35 14.29
CA GLY A 110 42.34 -7.77 13.19
C GLY A 110 41.94 -8.28 11.81
N GLY A 111 40.77 -8.92 11.69
CA GLY A 111 40.25 -9.42 10.41
C GLY A 111 40.92 -10.71 9.94
N ALA A 112 41.69 -11.39 10.79
CA ALA A 112 42.25 -12.70 10.46
C ALA A 112 41.13 -13.75 10.39
N THR A 113 41.18 -14.63 9.39
CA THR A 113 40.11 -15.60 9.13
C THR A 113 40.60 -17.03 9.06
N THR A 114 39.70 -17.96 9.37
CA THR A 114 39.86 -19.41 9.18
C THR A 114 38.56 -19.94 8.59
N SER A 115 38.64 -20.89 7.66
CA SER A 115 37.45 -21.45 6.98
C SER A 115 37.39 -22.97 7.09
N GLU A 116 36.18 -23.50 7.13
CA GLU A 116 35.89 -24.94 7.07
C GLU A 116 34.75 -25.18 6.06
N THR A 117 34.76 -26.32 5.38
CA THR A 117 33.77 -26.67 4.35
C THR A 117 33.27 -28.09 4.55
N ILE A 118 31.95 -28.27 4.45
CA ILE A 118 31.29 -29.58 4.45
C ILE A 118 30.40 -29.72 3.22
N MET A 119 30.06 -30.96 2.88
CA MET A 119 29.03 -31.28 1.90
C MET A 119 27.81 -31.79 2.65
N VAL A 120 26.63 -31.24 2.33
CA VAL A 120 25.35 -31.66 2.91
C VAL A 120 24.41 -32.08 1.79
N THR A 121 23.81 -33.26 1.92
CA THR A 121 22.77 -33.76 1.01
C THR A 121 21.41 -33.52 1.66
N VAL A 122 20.51 -32.82 0.96
CA VAL A 122 19.23 -32.36 1.51
C VAL A 122 18.10 -32.65 0.52
N TYR A 123 16.98 -33.17 1.03
CA TYR A 123 15.72 -33.29 0.30
C TYR A 123 14.84 -32.06 0.57
N SER A 124 14.43 -31.39 -0.50
CA SER A 124 13.45 -30.30 -0.46
C SER A 124 12.28 -30.61 -1.40
N GLU A 125 11.06 -30.37 -0.95
CA GLU A 125 9.84 -30.54 -1.76
C GLU A 125 9.00 -29.26 -1.83
N PHE A 126 9.41 -28.22 -1.12
CA PHE A 126 8.73 -26.93 -1.12
C PHE A 126 8.96 -26.21 -2.45
N ASP A 127 7.88 -25.84 -3.11
CA ASP A 127 7.87 -24.96 -4.28
C ASP A 127 6.62 -24.08 -4.17
N ASP A 128 6.78 -22.79 -4.45
CA ASP A 128 5.69 -21.83 -4.46
C ASP A 128 5.80 -20.95 -5.71
N PRO A 129 5.42 -21.51 -6.88
CA PRO A 129 5.52 -20.80 -8.15
C PRO A 129 4.55 -19.61 -8.21
N GLU A 130 3.45 -19.65 -7.48
CA GLU A 130 2.46 -18.57 -7.42
C GLU A 130 3.00 -17.35 -6.69
N THR A 131 3.49 -17.51 -5.45
CA THR A 131 4.13 -16.42 -4.71
C THR A 131 5.35 -15.89 -5.46
N LYS A 132 6.14 -16.76 -6.09
CA LYS A 132 7.27 -16.32 -6.92
C LYS A 132 6.81 -15.46 -8.10
N SER A 133 5.77 -15.89 -8.81
CA SER A 133 5.20 -15.14 -9.94
C SER A 133 4.68 -13.79 -9.46
N LEU A 134 3.86 -13.76 -8.40
CA LEU A 134 3.32 -12.52 -7.85
C LEU A 134 4.40 -11.57 -7.32
N LEU A 135 5.43 -12.10 -6.67
CA LEU A 135 6.54 -11.29 -6.13
C LEU A 135 7.37 -10.63 -7.24
N THR A 136 7.56 -11.31 -8.38
CA THR A 136 8.49 -10.90 -9.45
C THR A 136 7.80 -10.40 -10.72
N GLY A 137 6.50 -10.58 -10.88
CA GLY A 137 5.79 -10.31 -12.13
C GLY A 137 6.29 -11.15 -13.30
N ASP A 138 6.79 -12.36 -13.04
CA ASP A 138 7.44 -13.28 -13.99
C ASP A 138 8.72 -12.76 -14.68
N ASP A 139 9.22 -11.58 -14.32
CA ASP A 139 10.46 -11.00 -14.84
C ASP A 139 11.08 -10.04 -13.82
N SER A 140 10.43 -8.90 -13.59
CA SER A 140 10.83 -7.89 -12.62
C SER A 140 9.62 -7.10 -12.13
N LYS A 141 9.47 -6.95 -10.81
CA LYS A 141 8.41 -6.18 -10.16
C LYS A 141 8.97 -5.34 -9.02
N THR A 142 8.54 -4.08 -8.95
CA THR A 142 8.95 -3.13 -7.92
C THR A 142 7.80 -2.88 -6.95
N TRP A 143 8.14 -2.88 -5.67
CA TRP A 143 7.26 -2.69 -4.54
C TRP A 143 7.65 -1.43 -3.76
N TYR A 144 6.66 -0.79 -3.15
CA TYR A 144 6.75 0.43 -2.37
C TYR A 144 5.98 0.24 -1.06
N ILE A 145 6.22 1.06 -0.05
CA ILE A 145 5.38 1.07 1.15
C ILE A 145 3.97 1.54 0.78
N ALA A 146 2.93 0.80 1.19
CA ALA A 146 1.53 1.17 1.00
C ALA A 146 1.09 2.29 1.98
N ALA A 147 1.74 3.46 1.90
CA ALA A 147 1.64 4.56 2.85
C ALA A 147 0.20 5.06 3.08
N ALA A 148 -0.66 4.99 2.07
CA ALA A 148 -2.07 5.39 2.14
C ALA A 148 -2.93 4.40 2.96
N MET A 149 -2.45 3.16 3.18
CA MET A 149 -3.21 2.18 3.95
C MET A 149 -3.03 2.40 5.46
N PRO A 150 -4.10 2.24 6.26
CA PRO A 150 -3.94 2.13 7.69
C PRO A 150 -3.15 0.87 8.04
N SER A 151 -2.33 0.97 9.08
CA SER A 151 -1.50 -0.12 9.58
C SER A 151 -0.51 -0.67 8.53
N HIS A 152 -0.03 0.18 7.62
CA HIS A 152 1.01 -0.20 6.65
C HIS A 152 2.37 -0.46 7.31
N LEU A 153 2.60 0.14 8.47
CA LEU A 153 3.64 -0.22 9.43
C LEU A 153 2.94 -0.49 10.76
N ALA A 154 3.16 -1.68 11.33
CA ALA A 154 2.47 -2.05 12.55
C ALA A 154 3.30 -2.98 13.45
N LEU A 155 2.96 -3.01 14.74
CA LEU A 155 3.61 -3.82 15.76
C LEU A 155 2.56 -4.61 16.54
N GLY A 156 2.71 -5.92 16.59
CA GLY A 156 1.75 -6.76 17.27
C GLY A 156 2.31 -8.09 17.77
N PRO A 157 1.44 -8.93 18.35
CA PRO A 157 1.82 -10.28 18.74
C PRO A 157 2.15 -11.10 17.49
N ILE A 158 3.15 -11.97 17.59
CA ILE A 158 3.50 -12.94 16.53
C ILE A 158 2.34 -13.91 16.24
N GLU A 159 1.37 -14.05 17.14
CA GLU A 159 0.23 -14.95 16.99
C GLU A 159 -1.00 -14.31 16.33
N SER A 160 -0.91 -13.10 15.78
CA SER A 160 -2.02 -12.45 15.04
C SER A 160 -1.68 -12.07 13.58
N LYS A 161 -2.66 -12.11 12.67
CA LYS A 161 -2.51 -11.57 11.29
C LYS A 161 -2.52 -10.03 11.28
N THR A 162 -3.12 -9.44 12.31
CA THR A 162 -3.27 -8.00 12.48
C THR A 162 -2.61 -7.53 13.78
N SER A 163 -2.16 -6.28 13.77
CA SER A 163 -1.48 -5.68 14.91
C SER A 163 -2.48 -4.96 15.81
N ASP A 164 -2.34 -5.15 17.13
CA ASP A 164 -3.13 -4.45 18.15
C ASP A 164 -2.28 -3.55 19.07
N TRP A 165 -0.95 -3.51 18.91
CA TRP A 165 -0.09 -2.73 19.82
C TRP A 165 0.31 -1.36 19.25
N TYR A 166 0.66 -1.29 17.97
CA TYR A 166 0.86 -0.03 17.26
C TYR A 166 0.49 -0.17 15.79
N ASN A 167 -0.24 0.81 15.27
CA ASN A 167 -0.71 0.85 13.89
C ASN A 167 -0.48 2.25 13.33
N ALA A 168 0.36 2.38 12.30
CA ALA A 168 0.58 3.65 11.65
C ALA A 168 -0.71 4.13 10.96
N SER A 169 -1.07 5.39 11.17
CA SER A 169 -2.11 6.03 10.36
C SER A 169 -1.63 6.22 8.91
N PRO A 170 -2.52 6.37 7.92
CA PRO A 170 -2.13 6.73 6.56
C PRO A 170 -1.15 7.92 6.55
N PHE A 171 -0.04 7.76 5.84
CA PHE A 171 1.04 8.73 5.70
C PHE A 171 1.69 9.23 7.01
N GLU A 172 1.58 8.49 8.12
CA GLU A 172 2.11 8.91 9.43
C GLU A 172 3.62 9.24 9.39
N LYS A 173 4.39 8.59 8.52
CA LYS A 173 5.86 8.74 8.43
C LYS A 173 6.33 9.67 7.30
N LYS A 174 5.44 10.51 6.75
CA LYS A 174 5.73 11.34 5.57
C LYS A 174 6.88 12.35 5.74
N ASP A 175 7.18 12.74 6.98
CA ASP A 175 8.26 13.70 7.27
C ASP A 175 9.64 12.99 7.38
N GLY A 176 9.69 11.67 7.22
CA GLY A 176 10.91 10.85 7.20
C GLY A 176 11.20 10.26 5.81
N CYS A 177 12.21 9.40 5.76
CA CYS A 177 12.70 8.71 4.56
C CYS A 177 11.96 7.39 4.25
N PHE A 178 10.97 7.01 5.08
CA PHE A 178 10.39 5.67 5.03
C PHE A 178 9.60 5.38 3.74
N TYR A 179 9.03 6.40 3.10
CA TYR A 179 8.20 6.23 1.90
C TYR A 179 8.96 6.46 0.58
N ASP A 180 10.25 6.77 0.65
CA ASP A 180 11.08 7.08 -0.53
C ASP A 180 11.71 5.81 -1.15
N ASP A 181 11.57 4.67 -0.48
CA ASP A 181 12.23 3.42 -0.83
C ASP A 181 11.50 2.68 -1.98
N SER A 182 12.28 2.07 -2.86
CA SER A 182 11.78 1.12 -3.86
C SER A 182 12.47 -0.24 -3.73
N MET A 183 11.67 -1.30 -3.78
CA MET A 183 12.07 -2.68 -3.51
C MET A 183 11.80 -3.52 -4.75
N THR A 184 12.84 -3.81 -5.53
CA THR A 184 12.69 -4.53 -6.81
C THR A 184 13.07 -5.99 -6.65
N PHE A 185 12.15 -6.89 -7.01
CA PHE A 185 12.38 -8.32 -7.12
C PHE A 185 12.40 -8.72 -8.59
N SER A 186 13.41 -9.47 -9.01
CA SER A 186 13.58 -9.89 -10.41
C SER A 186 14.05 -11.33 -10.54
N LEU A 187 14.01 -11.89 -11.75
CA LEU A 187 14.50 -13.23 -12.04
C LEU A 187 15.83 -13.18 -12.80
N ASP A 188 16.78 -14.04 -12.40
CA ASP A 188 17.98 -14.30 -13.21
C ASP A 188 17.71 -15.29 -14.36
N GLU A 189 18.72 -15.54 -15.21
CA GLU A 189 18.62 -16.48 -16.34
C GLU A 189 18.27 -17.93 -15.92
N ASN A 190 18.48 -18.28 -14.66
CA ASN A 190 18.17 -19.60 -14.10
C ASN A 190 16.85 -19.61 -13.32
N GLY A 191 16.13 -18.47 -13.29
CA GLY A 191 14.90 -18.28 -12.54
C GLY A 191 15.11 -18.14 -11.03
N ASN A 192 16.30 -17.79 -10.54
CA ASN A 192 16.50 -17.42 -9.13
C ASN A 192 15.96 -16.02 -8.89
N ILE A 193 15.38 -15.77 -7.71
CA ILE A 193 14.87 -14.45 -7.35
C ILE A 193 16.04 -13.58 -6.86
N LEU A 194 16.14 -12.38 -7.44
CA LEU A 194 17.07 -11.32 -7.08
C LEU A 194 16.32 -10.19 -6.37
N TYR A 195 17.02 -9.42 -5.56
CA TYR A 195 16.47 -8.27 -4.83
C TYR A 195 17.41 -7.08 -4.82
N GLU A 196 16.85 -5.90 -5.06
CA GLU A 196 17.54 -4.61 -4.97
C GLU A 196 16.67 -3.61 -4.19
N LEU A 197 17.30 -2.92 -3.23
CA LEU A 197 16.68 -1.85 -2.46
C LEU A 197 17.34 -0.51 -2.83
N ASP A 198 16.58 0.37 -3.46
CA ASP A 198 16.94 1.79 -3.57
C ASP A 198 16.27 2.54 -2.43
N ASN A 199 17.08 3.02 -1.49
CA ASN A 199 16.62 3.76 -0.31
C ASN A 199 16.74 5.28 -0.46
N SER A 200 16.96 5.80 -1.67
CA SER A 200 17.17 7.23 -1.91
C SER A 200 18.29 7.86 -1.05
N GLY A 201 19.24 7.04 -0.58
CA GLY A 201 20.39 7.44 0.24
C GLY A 201 20.16 7.46 1.75
N ALA A 202 18.97 7.13 2.26
CA ALA A 202 18.70 7.04 3.69
C ALA A 202 17.71 5.91 4.02
N THR A 203 17.98 5.16 5.08
CA THR A 203 17.09 4.08 5.55
C THR A 203 16.43 4.47 6.86
N PHE A 204 15.16 4.08 7.03
CA PHE A 204 14.42 4.27 8.27
C PHE A 204 14.72 3.13 9.25
N PHE A 205 15.35 3.44 10.38
CA PHE A 205 15.77 2.46 11.37
C PHE A 205 14.79 2.39 12.55
N ASN A 206 14.45 1.17 12.95
CA ASN A 206 13.81 0.93 14.24
C ASN A 206 14.73 1.39 15.39
N THR A 207 14.12 1.93 16.44
CA THR A 207 14.83 2.48 17.61
C THR A 207 15.81 1.51 18.28
N ASN A 208 15.59 0.20 18.17
CA ASN A 208 16.47 -0.82 18.75
C ASN A 208 17.63 -1.22 17.82
N SER A 209 17.61 -0.74 16.56
CA SER A 209 18.58 -1.11 15.52
C SER A 209 19.42 0.08 15.02
N LEU A 210 19.29 1.26 15.62
CA LEU A 210 19.99 2.48 15.22
C LEU A 210 21.52 2.34 15.23
N SER A 211 22.06 1.54 16.15
CA SER A 211 23.51 1.29 16.25
C SER A 211 24.13 0.68 14.99
N ALA A 212 23.33 0.01 14.14
CA ALA A 212 23.78 -0.51 12.85
C ALA A 212 24.22 0.61 11.88
N ALA A 213 23.68 1.82 12.03
CA ALA A 213 24.05 3.00 11.26
C ALA A 213 24.83 4.05 12.08
N GLY A 214 25.37 3.66 13.25
CA GLY A 214 26.10 4.57 14.14
C GLY A 214 25.23 5.46 15.03
N GLY A 215 23.92 5.22 15.07
CA GLY A 215 22.98 5.88 15.98
C GLY A 215 23.02 5.32 17.41
N THR A 216 22.26 5.94 18.31
CA THR A 216 22.11 5.49 19.71
C THR A 216 20.74 4.86 19.90
N ASN A 217 20.68 3.57 20.24
CA ASN A 217 19.39 2.88 20.43
C ASN A 217 18.51 3.53 21.51
N GLY A 218 17.19 3.47 21.33
CA GLY A 218 16.18 3.91 22.29
C GLY A 218 15.81 5.39 22.24
N THR A 219 16.19 6.11 21.17
CA THR A 219 15.85 7.54 20.96
C THR A 219 14.60 7.79 20.12
N GLY A 220 13.89 6.72 19.73
CA GLY A 220 12.87 6.74 18.67
C GLY A 220 13.38 6.14 17.36
N ASP A 221 12.49 6.00 16.39
CA ASP A 221 12.86 5.57 15.03
C ASP A 221 13.41 6.77 14.25
N GLU A 222 14.49 6.58 13.49
CA GLU A 222 15.22 7.68 12.86
C GLU A 222 15.80 7.26 11.50
N CYS A 223 15.95 8.25 10.60
CA CYS A 223 16.59 8.07 9.30
C CYS A 223 18.10 8.26 9.40
N PHE A 224 18.86 7.30 8.85
CA PHE A 224 20.31 7.41 8.71
C PHE A 224 20.73 7.13 7.28
N GLY A 225 21.80 7.80 6.84
CA GLY A 225 22.46 7.46 5.58
C GLY A 225 22.97 6.02 5.66
N TYR A 226 22.56 5.17 4.72
CA TYR A 226 22.90 3.76 4.71
C TYR A 226 23.04 3.27 3.27
N ASP A 227 24.08 2.49 2.98
CA ASP A 227 24.32 1.98 1.62
C ASP A 227 23.65 0.62 1.46
N THR A 228 22.57 0.58 0.67
CA THR A 228 21.82 -0.63 0.34
C THR A 228 22.19 -1.20 -1.02
N SER A 229 23.21 -0.63 -1.69
CA SER A 229 23.53 -1.00 -3.06
C SER A 229 23.96 -2.46 -3.23
N GLY A 230 23.69 -2.99 -4.42
CA GLY A 230 24.09 -4.31 -4.84
C GLY A 230 22.99 -5.36 -4.72
N VAL A 231 22.93 -6.21 -5.74
CA VAL A 231 21.95 -7.29 -5.90
C VAL A 231 22.10 -8.33 -4.80
N LYS A 232 20.99 -8.73 -4.19
CA LYS A 232 20.87 -9.84 -3.23
C LYS A 232 20.10 -11.00 -3.85
N ASN A 233 20.28 -12.20 -3.33
CA ASN A 233 19.45 -13.35 -3.66
C ASN A 233 18.28 -13.46 -2.68
N VAL A 234 17.13 -13.91 -3.18
CA VAL A 234 15.95 -14.23 -2.36
C VAL A 234 15.61 -15.70 -2.52
N SER A 235 15.41 -16.39 -1.40
CA SER A 235 14.95 -17.77 -1.35
C SER A 235 13.58 -17.86 -0.68
N LEU A 236 12.66 -18.62 -1.28
CA LEU A 236 11.34 -18.92 -0.71
C LEU A 236 11.34 -20.31 -0.07
N SER A 237 10.86 -20.41 1.17
CA SER A 237 10.79 -21.65 1.92
C SER A 237 9.50 -21.73 2.74
N ALA A 238 9.15 -22.92 3.22
CA ALA A 238 8.01 -23.11 4.12
C ALA A 238 8.18 -22.29 5.41
N ALA A 239 7.27 -21.34 5.62
CA ALA A 239 7.19 -20.58 6.85
C ALA A 239 6.89 -21.52 8.04
N PRO A 240 7.44 -21.26 9.23
CA PRO A 240 7.19 -22.06 10.43
C PRO A 240 5.80 -21.76 11.05
N THR A 241 4.76 -21.63 10.22
CA THR A 241 3.48 -21.00 10.58
C THR A 241 2.86 -21.60 11.84
N ILE A 242 2.30 -20.72 12.67
CA ILE A 242 1.46 -21.08 13.83
C ILE A 242 -0.03 -20.97 13.51
N TYR A 243 -0.37 -20.70 12.25
CA TYR A 243 -1.73 -20.55 11.72
C TYR A 243 -2.14 -21.75 10.87
N THR A 244 -3.43 -21.86 10.61
CA THR A 244 -3.94 -22.74 9.56
C THR A 244 -3.57 -22.19 8.18
N GLU A 245 -3.32 -23.06 7.20
CA GLU A 245 -2.97 -22.69 5.80
C GLU A 245 -3.97 -21.72 5.15
N ASP A 246 -5.19 -21.61 5.67
CA ASP A 246 -6.22 -20.68 5.19
C ASP A 246 -5.97 -19.19 5.57
N GLU A 247 -4.96 -18.89 6.40
CA GLU A 247 -4.74 -17.53 6.96
C GLU A 247 -3.45 -16.84 6.47
N THR A 248 -2.48 -17.60 5.96
CA THR A 248 -1.22 -17.07 5.38
C THR A 248 -0.85 -17.86 4.12
N THR A 249 0.06 -17.33 3.30
CA THR A 249 0.56 -18.08 2.12
C THR A 249 1.31 -19.37 2.48
N GLY A 250 1.69 -19.56 3.76
CA GLY A 250 2.61 -20.62 4.17
C GLY A 250 4.07 -20.38 3.75
N THR A 251 4.36 -19.24 3.13
CA THR A 251 5.66 -18.96 2.50
C THR A 251 6.44 -17.90 3.25
N GLN A 252 7.74 -18.14 3.41
CA GLN A 252 8.70 -17.19 3.96
C GLN A 252 9.79 -16.91 2.95
N MET A 253 10.10 -15.63 2.78
CA MET A 253 11.25 -15.17 2.01
C MET A 253 12.44 -14.84 2.92
N MET A 254 13.63 -15.16 2.44
CA MET A 254 14.90 -14.79 3.06
C MET A 254 15.75 -14.03 2.04
N ILE A 255 16.25 -12.86 2.42
CA ILE A 255 17.08 -11.99 1.60
C ILE A 255 18.55 -12.15 2.01
N SER A 256 19.44 -12.42 1.06
CA SER A 256 20.86 -12.69 1.35
C SER A 256 21.62 -11.46 1.84
N ASP A 257 22.77 -11.71 2.46
CA ASP A 257 23.77 -10.69 2.83
C ASP A 257 23.24 -9.52 3.68
N GLY A 258 22.27 -9.82 4.56
CA GLY A 258 21.69 -8.81 5.46
C GLY A 258 20.69 -7.88 4.78
N GLY A 259 20.17 -8.23 3.60
CA GLY A 259 19.12 -7.47 2.93
C GLY A 259 17.84 -7.41 3.76
N PHE A 260 17.07 -6.35 3.59
CA PHE A 260 15.87 -6.05 4.38
C PHE A 260 14.87 -5.28 3.50
N LEU A 261 13.61 -5.22 3.91
CA LEU A 261 12.57 -4.42 3.27
C LEU A 261 12.42 -3.07 3.97
N SER A 262 12.87 -1.99 3.33
CA SER A 262 12.70 -0.57 3.72
C SER A 262 12.97 -0.22 5.20
N TYR A 263 12.12 -0.65 6.13
CA TYR A 263 12.29 -0.50 7.56
C TYR A 263 13.36 -1.46 8.14
N TYR A 264 14.47 -0.89 8.61
CA TYR A 264 15.58 -1.68 9.14
C TYR A 264 15.31 -2.17 10.56
N LEU A 265 15.17 -3.49 10.68
CA LEU A 265 14.94 -4.22 11.93
C LEU A 265 16.09 -5.15 12.35
N GLY A 266 17.15 -5.25 11.52
CA GLY A 266 18.26 -6.18 11.75
C GLY A 266 17.93 -7.64 11.44
N THR A 267 16.94 -7.87 10.58
CA THR A 267 16.45 -9.18 10.13
C THR A 267 16.37 -9.19 8.61
N SER A 268 16.51 -10.37 8.03
CA SER A 268 16.45 -10.59 6.57
C SER A 268 15.40 -11.62 6.17
N THR A 269 14.55 -12.00 7.11
CA THR A 269 13.58 -13.07 6.94
C THR A 269 12.18 -12.53 7.18
N TYR A 270 11.27 -12.81 6.25
CA TYR A 270 9.91 -12.28 6.26
C TYR A 270 8.92 -13.39 5.87
N GLU A 271 7.91 -13.61 6.70
CA GLU A 271 6.76 -14.44 6.30
C GLU A 271 5.81 -13.60 5.45
N ILE A 272 5.39 -14.14 4.32
CA ILE A 272 4.44 -13.52 3.40
C ILE A 272 3.05 -13.94 3.88
N LEU A 273 2.32 -13.02 4.50
CA LEU A 273 0.98 -13.29 5.02
C LEU A 273 -0.06 -13.26 3.91
N GLU A 274 0.12 -12.37 2.95
CA GLU A 274 -0.75 -12.17 1.80
C GLU A 274 0.09 -11.59 0.67
N ILE A 275 -0.12 -12.07 -0.55
CA ILE A 275 0.48 -11.49 -1.75
C ILE A 275 -0.53 -11.59 -2.88
N GLU A 276 -0.71 -10.48 -3.58
CA GLU A 276 -1.53 -10.33 -4.78
C GLU A 276 -0.70 -9.58 -5.83
N GLU A 277 -1.29 -9.20 -6.96
CA GLU A 277 -0.55 -8.59 -8.06
C GLU A 277 0.08 -7.24 -7.70
N ASP A 278 -0.62 -6.44 -6.88
CA ASP A 278 -0.28 -5.07 -6.50
C ASP A 278 -0.23 -4.85 -4.98
N TYR A 279 -0.36 -5.91 -4.18
CA TYR A 279 -0.38 -5.89 -2.73
C TYR A 279 0.45 -7.00 -2.11
N MET A 280 1.17 -6.68 -1.05
CA MET A 280 1.83 -7.69 -0.24
C MET A 280 1.79 -7.29 1.23
N GLN A 281 1.38 -8.21 2.10
CA GLN A 281 1.55 -8.09 3.53
C GLN A 281 2.61 -9.08 4.01
N VAL A 282 3.62 -8.57 4.70
CA VAL A 282 4.65 -9.40 5.32
C VAL A 282 4.73 -9.16 6.81
N ARG A 283 5.29 -10.13 7.53
CA ARG A 283 5.73 -9.94 8.90
C ARG A 283 7.13 -10.42 9.15
N THR A 284 7.76 -9.87 10.16
CA THR A 284 9.07 -10.28 10.62
C THR A 284 9.22 -10.06 12.12
N GLN A 285 10.05 -10.88 12.78
CA GLN A 285 10.35 -10.72 14.21
C GLN A 285 11.53 -9.78 14.38
N SER A 286 11.42 -8.81 15.30
CA SER A 286 12.56 -7.99 15.71
C SER A 286 13.51 -8.82 16.58
N GLY A 287 14.83 -8.68 16.36
CA GLY A 287 15.83 -9.42 17.12
C GLY A 287 15.79 -9.06 18.61
N GLY A 288 15.17 -9.89 19.45
CA GLY A 288 15.15 -9.72 20.91
C GLY A 288 13.87 -10.12 21.62
N ASN A 289 12.74 -10.31 20.93
CA ASN A 289 11.48 -10.71 21.55
C ASN A 289 10.68 -11.70 20.68
N ALA A 290 10.69 -12.98 21.06
CA ALA A 290 10.02 -14.05 20.31
C ALA A 290 8.48 -13.92 20.23
N ALA A 291 7.87 -13.06 21.05
CA ALA A 291 6.41 -12.86 21.06
C ALA A 291 5.95 -11.68 20.18
N GLU A 292 6.88 -10.91 19.61
CA GLU A 292 6.62 -9.66 18.88
C GLU A 292 6.88 -9.84 17.38
N ALA A 293 6.03 -9.22 16.57
CA ALA A 293 6.21 -9.11 15.13
C ALA A 293 5.93 -7.69 14.63
N TRP A 294 6.73 -7.28 13.66
CA TRP A 294 6.50 -6.11 12.83
C TRP A 294 5.83 -6.53 11.53
N TYR A 295 4.84 -5.74 11.12
CA TYR A 295 4.06 -5.96 9.91
C TYR A 295 4.30 -4.81 8.93
N LEU A 296 4.48 -5.15 7.66
CA LEU A 296 4.63 -4.21 6.57
C LEU A 296 3.60 -4.52 5.48
N LYS A 297 2.95 -3.48 4.95
CA LYS A 297 2.12 -3.55 3.75
C LYS A 297 2.81 -2.84 2.61
N LEU A 298 2.95 -3.53 1.49
CA LEU A 298 3.58 -3.03 0.28
C LEU A 298 2.57 -2.96 -0.86
N THR A 299 2.85 -2.09 -1.84
CA THR A 299 2.08 -1.92 -3.07
C THR A 299 3.00 -1.79 -4.28
N THR A 300 2.50 -2.02 -5.49
CA THR A 300 3.21 -1.66 -6.73
C THR A 300 3.00 -0.20 -7.14
N ASN A 301 2.13 0.55 -6.46
CA ASN A 301 1.93 1.98 -6.70
C ASN A 301 3.10 2.82 -6.12
N PRO A 302 3.87 3.55 -6.95
CA PRO A 302 4.99 4.37 -6.48
C PRO A 302 4.59 5.52 -5.54
N GLU A 303 3.32 5.92 -5.52
CA GLU A 303 2.80 6.94 -4.59
C GLU A 303 2.34 6.35 -3.25
N GLY A 304 2.49 5.03 -3.05
CA GLY A 304 2.12 4.34 -1.81
C GLY A 304 0.61 4.17 -1.62
N GLY A 305 -0.15 4.07 -2.71
CA GLY A 305 -1.60 3.82 -2.67
C GLY A 305 -2.00 2.51 -1.98
N ALA A 306 -3.30 2.34 -1.75
CA ALA A 306 -3.85 1.09 -1.23
C ALA A 306 -3.85 0.02 -2.33
N GLY A 307 -2.69 -0.60 -2.57
CA GLY A 307 -2.67 -1.92 -3.19
C GLY A 307 -3.44 -2.88 -2.28
N GLY A 308 -4.33 -3.68 -2.82
CA GLY A 308 -5.02 -4.73 -2.07
C GLY A 308 -6.47 -4.89 -2.47
N GLY A 309 -6.68 -5.78 -3.45
CA GLY A 309 -7.97 -6.20 -3.95
C GLY A 309 -7.84 -6.68 -5.39
N ASN A 310 -7.33 -7.89 -5.56
CA ASN A 310 -7.37 -8.75 -6.75
C ASN A 310 -7.78 -8.07 -8.06
N ASN A 311 -6.85 -8.09 -9.02
CA ASN A 311 -7.24 -8.06 -10.41
C ASN A 311 -7.86 -6.71 -10.83
N SER A 312 -7.41 -5.57 -10.27
CA SER A 312 -8.03 -4.24 -10.41
C SER A 312 -9.01 -4.23 -11.58
N ALA A 313 -10.31 -4.32 -11.31
CA ALA A 313 -11.27 -4.31 -12.38
C ALA A 313 -11.08 -3.03 -13.22
N GLU A 314 -10.43 -2.00 -12.67
CA GLU A 314 -9.86 -0.85 -13.36
C GLU A 314 -9.23 -1.20 -14.73
N GLY A 315 -9.80 -0.59 -15.79
CA GLY A 315 -9.42 -0.80 -17.18
C GLY A 315 -10.04 -2.03 -17.85
N LYS A 316 -10.76 -2.87 -17.12
CA LYS A 316 -11.46 -4.06 -17.62
C LYS A 316 -12.96 -3.80 -17.76
N GLU A 317 -13.59 -4.66 -18.55
CA GLU A 317 -15.05 -4.71 -18.63
C GLU A 317 -15.62 -5.20 -17.28
N LEU A 318 -16.70 -4.59 -16.81
CA LEU A 318 -17.39 -4.93 -15.57
C LEU A 318 -18.01 -6.32 -15.70
N GLU A 319 -17.51 -7.27 -14.93
CA GLU A 319 -18.11 -8.59 -14.77
C GLU A 319 -19.06 -8.56 -13.58
N THR A 320 -20.37 -8.58 -13.85
CA THR A 320 -21.39 -8.43 -12.81
C THR A 320 -21.91 -9.76 -12.26
N GLU A 321 -22.25 -9.80 -10.97
CA GLU A 321 -23.06 -10.88 -10.38
C GLU A 321 -24.54 -10.51 -10.20
N PHE A 322 -24.92 -9.25 -10.47
CA PHE A 322 -26.26 -8.71 -10.24
C PHE A 322 -27.05 -8.59 -11.54
N GLU A 323 -27.66 -9.69 -11.95
CA GLU A 323 -28.43 -9.77 -13.20
C GLU A 323 -29.94 -9.57 -13.02
N ASN A 324 -30.43 -9.63 -11.77
CA ASN A 324 -31.85 -9.58 -11.49
C ASN A 324 -32.29 -8.14 -11.19
N LEU A 325 -33.00 -7.53 -12.14
CA LEU A 325 -33.56 -6.19 -12.02
C LEU A 325 -34.62 -6.14 -10.90
N VAL A 326 -34.42 -5.27 -9.91
CA VAL A 326 -35.33 -5.10 -8.76
C VAL A 326 -36.08 -3.77 -8.77
N TRP A 327 -35.52 -2.74 -9.42
CA TRP A 327 -36.17 -1.44 -9.59
C TRP A 327 -35.63 -0.73 -10.83
N GLU A 328 -36.50 -0.02 -11.53
CA GLU A 328 -36.14 0.82 -12.67
C GLU A 328 -37.02 2.07 -12.75
N GLU A 329 -36.47 3.13 -13.31
CA GLU A 329 -37.16 4.34 -13.72
C GLU A 329 -36.69 4.70 -15.13
N GLU A 330 -37.61 4.57 -16.09
CA GLU A 330 -37.38 4.79 -17.54
C GLU A 330 -37.85 6.18 -18.00
N PHE A 331 -38.46 6.99 -17.10
CA PHE A 331 -38.92 8.36 -17.37
C PHE A 331 -39.87 8.49 -18.59
N ASP A 332 -40.59 7.42 -18.94
CA ASP A 332 -41.58 7.36 -20.03
C ASP A 332 -42.84 8.21 -19.80
N GLY A 333 -43.00 8.72 -18.57
CA GLY A 333 -44.13 9.56 -18.17
C GLY A 333 -44.08 10.98 -18.73
N SER A 334 -44.96 11.83 -18.23
CA SER A 334 -44.96 13.28 -18.51
C SER A 334 -44.55 14.13 -17.32
N THR A 335 -44.27 13.49 -16.18
CA THR A 335 -43.91 14.10 -14.89
C THR A 335 -43.05 13.11 -14.12
N LEU A 336 -42.21 13.62 -13.21
CA LEU A 336 -41.44 12.78 -12.29
C LEU A 336 -42.39 11.95 -11.40
N ASP A 337 -42.07 10.67 -11.21
CA ASP A 337 -42.82 9.82 -10.28
C ASP A 337 -42.53 10.22 -8.83
N THR A 338 -43.50 10.86 -8.19
CA THR A 338 -43.36 11.30 -6.80
C THR A 338 -43.56 10.18 -5.79
N ASP A 339 -43.93 8.97 -6.21
CA ASP A 339 -43.90 7.80 -5.32
C ASP A 339 -42.45 7.27 -5.17
N SER A 340 -41.58 7.53 -6.15
CA SER A 340 -40.16 7.14 -6.13
C SER A 340 -39.22 8.29 -5.78
N TRP A 341 -39.54 9.54 -6.15
CA TRP A 341 -38.64 10.68 -6.02
C TRP A 341 -39.19 11.80 -5.14
N ASN A 342 -38.29 12.45 -4.40
CA ASN A 342 -38.50 13.69 -3.64
C ASN A 342 -37.82 14.86 -4.36
N PHE A 343 -38.32 16.07 -4.13
CA PHE A 343 -37.63 17.31 -4.51
C PHE A 343 -37.00 17.93 -3.27
N GLU A 344 -35.71 18.24 -3.34
CA GLU A 344 -35.08 19.17 -2.38
C GLU A 344 -35.17 20.60 -2.91
N THR A 345 -35.32 21.56 -2.01
CA THR A 345 -35.56 22.97 -2.36
C THR A 345 -34.63 23.89 -1.60
N GLY A 346 -34.10 24.89 -2.28
CA GLY A 346 -33.24 25.92 -1.71
C GLY A 346 -31.76 25.72 -1.94
N ASN A 347 -30.95 26.46 -1.17
CA ASN A 347 -29.48 26.47 -1.26
C ASN A 347 -28.82 25.81 -0.02
N GLY A 348 -29.61 25.10 0.79
CA GLY A 348 -29.12 24.42 1.99
C GLY A 348 -28.41 25.34 2.98
N ASP A 349 -27.61 24.75 3.87
CA ASP A 349 -26.70 25.49 4.75
C ASP A 349 -25.37 25.76 4.03
N ASN A 350 -24.98 27.03 3.92
CA ASN A 350 -23.74 27.48 3.26
C ASN A 350 -23.55 26.97 1.80
N GLY A 351 -24.62 26.90 1.02
CA GLY A 351 -24.54 26.35 -0.34
C GLY A 351 -24.35 24.84 -0.31
N TRP A 352 -25.21 24.15 0.43
CA TRP A 352 -25.17 22.70 0.67
C TRP A 352 -23.84 22.17 1.22
N GLY A 353 -23.14 22.99 2.01
CA GLY A 353 -21.81 22.67 2.56
C GLY A 353 -20.64 22.95 1.60
N ASN A 354 -20.92 23.19 0.32
CA ASN A 354 -19.92 23.29 -0.75
C ASN A 354 -19.86 24.68 -1.40
N ASN A 355 -20.43 25.71 -0.78
CA ASN A 355 -20.48 27.08 -1.32
C ASN A 355 -21.21 27.21 -2.68
N GLU A 356 -22.10 26.27 -3.00
CA GLU A 356 -22.92 26.22 -4.21
C GLU A 356 -23.81 27.47 -4.40
N LYS A 357 -24.10 27.85 -5.65
CA LYS A 357 -24.74 29.15 -6.00
C LYS A 357 -26.19 29.06 -6.48
N GLN A 358 -26.69 27.87 -6.75
CA GLN A 358 -28.06 27.64 -7.21
C GLN A 358 -29.07 27.60 -6.07
N TYR A 359 -30.32 27.97 -6.39
CA TYR A 359 -31.48 27.61 -5.59
C TYR A 359 -32.18 26.41 -6.23
N TYR A 360 -32.19 25.25 -5.57
CA TYR A 360 -32.89 24.07 -6.07
C TYR A 360 -34.41 24.27 -6.03
N THR A 361 -35.11 23.85 -7.08
CA THR A 361 -36.57 23.89 -7.16
C THR A 361 -37.13 22.85 -8.13
N ALA A 362 -38.42 22.50 -7.96
CA ALA A 362 -39.07 21.45 -8.74
C ALA A 362 -39.32 21.85 -10.21
N GLU A 363 -39.44 23.15 -10.50
CA GLU A 363 -39.68 23.69 -11.84
C GLU A 363 -38.52 23.44 -12.81
N ASN A 364 -37.32 23.15 -12.29
CA ASN A 364 -36.13 22.81 -13.08
C ASN A 364 -36.10 21.34 -13.53
N VAL A 365 -37.05 20.51 -13.07
CA VAL A 365 -37.22 19.12 -13.52
C VAL A 365 -38.26 19.04 -14.62
N VAL A 366 -37.86 18.47 -15.76
CA VAL A 366 -38.76 18.17 -16.88
C VAL A 366 -38.63 16.70 -17.24
N VAL A 367 -39.74 15.98 -17.31
CA VAL A 367 -39.79 14.63 -17.88
C VAL A 367 -40.49 14.73 -19.22
N SER A 368 -39.76 14.42 -20.30
CA SER A 368 -40.29 14.45 -21.66
C SER A 368 -39.46 13.54 -22.57
N ASP A 369 -40.09 13.03 -23.62
CA ASP A 369 -39.40 12.29 -24.69
C ASP A 369 -38.64 11.05 -24.18
N GLY A 370 -39.10 10.43 -23.09
CA GLY A 370 -38.49 9.25 -22.47
C GLY A 370 -37.26 9.56 -21.61
N THR A 371 -37.03 10.82 -21.22
CA THR A 371 -35.88 11.20 -20.38
C THR A 371 -36.27 12.18 -19.28
N LEU A 372 -35.55 12.12 -18.17
CA LEU A 372 -35.49 13.15 -17.14
C LEU A 372 -34.49 14.24 -17.54
N LYS A 373 -34.86 15.50 -17.35
CA LYS A 373 -34.01 16.67 -17.58
C LYS A 373 -33.91 17.49 -16.30
N ILE A 374 -32.70 17.62 -15.77
CA ILE A 374 -32.37 18.54 -14.68
C ILE A 374 -31.70 19.77 -15.30
N ASN A 375 -32.44 20.87 -15.34
CA ASN A 375 -32.01 22.10 -16.01
C ASN A 375 -31.36 23.05 -15.00
N ALA A 376 -30.09 23.40 -15.20
CA ALA A 376 -29.46 24.52 -14.52
C ALA A 376 -29.66 25.80 -15.35
N ILE A 377 -30.20 26.86 -14.76
CA ILE A 377 -30.62 28.07 -15.49
C ILE A 377 -30.10 29.31 -14.78
N ALA A 378 -29.51 30.26 -15.53
CA ALA A 378 -29.23 31.61 -15.06
C ALA A 378 -30.53 32.43 -15.00
N GLU A 379 -31.14 32.46 -13.82
CA GLU A 379 -32.34 33.24 -13.56
C GLU A 379 -32.42 33.65 -12.09
N SER A 380 -33.10 34.77 -11.84
CA SER A 380 -33.30 35.25 -10.47
C SER A 380 -34.40 34.45 -9.78
N THR A 381 -34.01 33.52 -8.91
CA THR A 381 -34.91 32.65 -8.17
C THR A 381 -34.63 32.74 -6.67
N ASN A 382 -35.62 33.20 -5.90
CA ASN A 382 -35.55 33.34 -4.43
C ASN A 382 -34.30 34.10 -3.90
N GLY A 383 -33.80 35.07 -4.68
CA GLY A 383 -32.63 35.88 -4.29
C GLY A 383 -31.28 35.30 -4.70
N PHE A 384 -31.27 34.22 -5.48
CA PHE A 384 -30.10 33.62 -6.12
C PHE A 384 -30.12 33.91 -7.62
N ASP A 385 -28.94 33.88 -8.24
CA ASP A 385 -28.77 34.18 -9.68
C ASP A 385 -28.89 32.93 -10.58
N TYR A 386 -28.99 31.74 -9.97
CA TYR A 386 -29.13 30.47 -10.66
C TYR A 386 -30.21 29.60 -10.01
N SER A 387 -30.93 28.84 -10.81
CA SER A 387 -31.84 27.76 -10.38
C SER A 387 -31.39 26.42 -10.94
N SER A 388 -31.74 25.34 -10.25
CA SER A 388 -31.49 23.96 -10.70
C SER A 388 -32.43 22.99 -9.97
N ALA A 389 -32.22 21.68 -10.07
CA ALA A 389 -32.91 20.69 -9.24
C ALA A 389 -31.96 19.71 -8.55
N ARG A 390 -32.43 19.21 -7.40
CA ARG A 390 -31.87 18.09 -6.65
C ARG A 390 -33.03 17.19 -6.24
N ILE A 391 -33.00 15.93 -6.69
CA ILE A 391 -34.03 14.94 -6.39
C ILE A 391 -33.43 13.74 -5.67
N THR A 392 -34.19 13.13 -4.76
CA THR A 392 -33.71 12.00 -3.95
C THR A 392 -34.74 10.87 -3.89
N THR A 393 -34.30 9.64 -3.65
CA THR A 393 -35.20 8.51 -3.35
C THR A 393 -35.34 8.22 -1.85
N MET A 394 -34.88 9.14 -0.98
CA MET A 394 -34.93 9.02 0.48
C MET A 394 -36.33 8.62 0.97
N ASP A 395 -36.41 7.66 1.90
CA ASP A 395 -37.65 7.10 2.45
C ASP A 395 -38.61 6.45 1.42
N LYS A 396 -38.17 6.25 0.16
CA LYS A 396 -38.98 5.72 -0.94
C LYS A 396 -38.35 4.49 -1.59
N GLN A 397 -37.15 4.66 -2.15
CA GLN A 397 -36.37 3.57 -2.75
C GLN A 397 -34.97 3.59 -2.12
N GLU A 398 -34.64 2.50 -1.42
CA GLU A 398 -33.38 2.35 -0.71
C GLU A 398 -32.84 0.95 -0.94
N PHE A 399 -31.55 0.86 -1.20
CA PHE A 399 -30.90 -0.39 -1.59
C PHE A 399 -29.67 -0.63 -0.74
N LYS A 400 -29.41 -1.90 -0.43
CA LYS A 400 -28.17 -2.35 0.18
C LYS A 400 -27.54 -3.39 -0.74
N TYR A 401 -26.34 -3.09 -1.23
CA TYR A 401 -25.65 -3.86 -2.27
C TYR A 401 -26.44 -3.94 -3.59
N GLY A 402 -25.77 -4.39 -4.64
CA GLY A 402 -26.33 -4.53 -5.98
C GLY A 402 -25.54 -3.76 -7.02
N ARG A 403 -26.06 -3.76 -8.25
CA ARG A 403 -25.58 -2.92 -9.34
C ARG A 403 -26.56 -1.78 -9.61
N VAL A 404 -26.07 -0.55 -9.63
CA VAL A 404 -26.83 0.64 -10.02
C VAL A 404 -26.31 1.14 -11.36
N GLU A 405 -27.17 1.26 -12.35
CA GLU A 405 -26.85 1.85 -13.64
C GLU A 405 -27.67 3.13 -13.85
N VAL A 406 -26.99 4.21 -14.23
CA VAL A 406 -27.62 5.46 -14.64
C VAL A 406 -27.10 5.85 -16.00
N ARG A 407 -27.99 5.90 -16.99
CA ARG A 407 -27.63 6.29 -18.36
C ARG A 407 -27.92 7.77 -18.55
N ALA A 408 -26.89 8.59 -18.70
CA ALA A 408 -27.04 10.04 -18.73
C ALA A 408 -26.09 10.74 -19.71
N LYS A 409 -26.46 11.96 -20.07
CA LYS A 409 -25.67 12.96 -20.78
C LYS A 409 -25.54 14.18 -19.88
N LEU A 410 -24.34 14.74 -19.79
CA LEU A 410 -23.99 15.74 -18.79
C LEU A 410 -23.99 17.17 -19.38
N PRO A 411 -24.13 18.23 -18.55
CA PRO A 411 -23.82 19.59 -18.96
C PRO A 411 -22.31 19.77 -19.28
N GLU A 412 -21.98 20.72 -20.15
CA GLU A 412 -20.59 21.07 -20.52
C GLU A 412 -20.14 22.46 -20.08
N GLU A 413 -21.07 23.35 -19.74
CA GLU A 413 -20.74 24.75 -19.47
C GLU A 413 -19.96 24.92 -18.16
N SER A 414 -18.96 25.80 -18.20
CA SER A 414 -18.09 26.12 -17.07
C SER A 414 -18.90 26.55 -15.83
N GLY A 415 -18.60 25.90 -14.70
CA GLY A 415 -19.27 26.10 -13.41
C GLY A 415 -20.46 25.19 -13.16
N THR A 416 -20.87 24.34 -14.10
CA THR A 416 -21.81 23.26 -13.80
C THR A 416 -21.12 22.13 -13.03
N TRP A 417 -21.84 21.50 -12.11
CA TRP A 417 -21.39 20.34 -11.32
C TRP A 417 -22.54 19.33 -11.22
N PRO A 418 -22.77 18.53 -12.28
CA PRO A 418 -23.68 17.38 -12.24
C PRO A 418 -23.17 16.27 -11.31
N ALA A 419 -24.09 15.63 -10.59
CA ALA A 419 -23.78 14.49 -9.73
C ALA A 419 -24.88 13.42 -9.77
N ILE A 420 -24.45 12.16 -9.81
CA ILE A 420 -25.23 10.94 -9.59
C ILE A 420 -24.58 10.23 -8.41
N TRP A 421 -25.27 10.16 -7.29
CA TRP A 421 -24.66 9.75 -6.04
C TRP A 421 -25.67 9.15 -5.07
N MET A 422 -25.18 8.59 -3.98
CA MET A 422 -25.96 7.91 -2.97
C MET A 422 -25.52 8.32 -1.57
N LEU A 423 -26.46 8.37 -0.65
CA LEU A 423 -26.19 8.68 0.76
C LEU A 423 -26.82 7.63 1.66
N GLY A 424 -26.14 7.29 2.76
CA GLY A 424 -26.64 6.29 3.71
C GLY A 424 -28.00 6.69 4.27
N SER A 425 -28.96 5.77 4.27
CA SER A 425 -30.35 6.02 4.72
C SER A 425 -30.44 6.42 6.20
N ASN A 426 -29.40 6.17 6.99
CA ASN A 426 -29.32 6.61 8.38
C ASN A 426 -28.75 8.05 8.55
N PHE A 427 -28.63 8.82 7.47
CA PHE A 427 -28.07 10.16 7.48
C PHE A 427 -28.76 11.08 8.50
N ALA A 428 -30.08 10.99 8.65
CA ALA A 428 -30.82 11.81 9.61
C ALA A 428 -30.43 11.51 11.08
N GLU A 429 -30.00 10.28 11.37
CA GLU A 429 -29.62 9.83 12.71
C GLU A 429 -28.16 10.10 13.04
N VAL A 430 -27.25 9.84 12.10
CA VAL A 430 -25.78 9.86 12.36
C VAL A 430 -25.06 11.05 11.72
N GLY A 431 -25.69 11.71 10.75
CA GLY A 431 -25.11 12.80 9.99
C GLY A 431 -24.03 12.35 9.01
N TRP A 432 -23.43 13.32 8.33
CA TRP A 432 -22.30 13.12 7.42
C TRP A 432 -20.97 13.45 8.13
N PRO A 433 -19.85 12.73 7.87
CA PRO A 433 -19.70 11.63 6.91
C PRO A 433 -20.01 10.24 7.50
N ALA A 434 -20.54 10.15 8.71
CA ALA A 434 -20.75 8.87 9.41
C ALA A 434 -21.76 7.93 8.73
N SER A 435 -22.69 8.49 7.95
CA SER A 435 -23.66 7.73 7.14
C SER A 435 -23.05 7.08 5.91
N GLY A 436 -21.90 7.55 5.45
CA GLY A 436 -21.30 7.14 4.18
C GLY A 436 -21.96 7.83 2.98
N GLU A 437 -21.15 8.10 1.96
CA GLU A 437 -21.53 8.67 0.66
C GLU A 437 -20.83 7.90 -0.46
N ILE A 438 -21.56 7.61 -1.54
CA ILE A 438 -21.05 6.95 -2.74
C ILE A 438 -21.40 7.81 -3.96
N ASP A 439 -20.41 8.48 -4.51
CA ASP A 439 -20.55 9.32 -5.69
C ASP A 439 -20.25 8.48 -6.93
N ILE A 440 -21.30 7.95 -7.56
CA ILE A 440 -21.19 7.08 -8.75
C ILE A 440 -20.58 7.86 -9.91
N MET A 441 -20.97 9.13 -10.05
CA MET A 441 -20.46 10.05 -11.05
C MET A 441 -20.55 11.47 -10.50
N GLU A 442 -19.41 12.14 -10.42
CA GLU A 442 -19.34 13.60 -10.44
C GLU A 442 -18.58 14.07 -11.68
N HIS A 443 -18.97 15.23 -12.19
CA HIS A 443 -18.28 15.90 -13.28
C HIS A 443 -18.38 17.41 -13.07
N VAL A 444 -17.40 18.17 -13.58
CA VAL A 444 -17.45 19.63 -13.55
C VAL A 444 -17.20 20.20 -14.94
N GLY A 445 -17.99 21.19 -15.36
CA GLY A 445 -17.82 21.83 -16.67
C GLY A 445 -16.47 22.54 -16.84
N ASN A 446 -15.79 22.85 -15.72
CA ASN A 446 -14.42 23.39 -15.73
C ASN A 446 -13.33 22.34 -16.03
N ASP A 447 -13.66 21.06 -16.01
CA ASP A 447 -12.78 19.94 -16.37
C ASP A 447 -13.58 18.97 -17.26
N LEU A 448 -13.95 19.46 -18.44
CA LEU A 448 -14.87 18.77 -19.34
C LEU A 448 -14.34 17.37 -19.72
N GLY A 449 -15.16 16.34 -19.49
CA GLY A 449 -14.82 14.94 -19.75
C GLY A 449 -14.16 14.21 -18.58
N ARG A 450 -13.71 14.90 -17.53
CA ARG A 450 -13.15 14.25 -16.34
C ARG A 450 -14.26 13.81 -15.38
N VAL A 451 -14.57 12.52 -15.39
CA VAL A 451 -15.57 11.92 -14.48
C VAL A 451 -14.88 11.39 -13.23
N LEU A 452 -15.46 11.63 -12.07
CA LEU A 452 -14.99 11.17 -10.77
C LEU A 452 -15.96 10.14 -10.19
N GLY A 453 -15.40 9.10 -9.58
CA GLY A 453 -16.10 8.23 -8.64
C GLY A 453 -15.46 8.42 -7.27
N THR A 454 -16.26 8.66 -6.24
CA THR A 454 -15.76 9.05 -4.92
C THR A 454 -16.52 8.35 -3.80
N LEU A 455 -15.80 8.04 -2.71
CA LEU A 455 -16.37 7.55 -1.46
C LEU A 455 -16.04 8.52 -0.33
N HIS A 456 -17.05 8.86 0.48
CA HIS A 456 -16.85 9.61 1.72
C HIS A 456 -17.27 8.81 2.95
N MET A 457 -16.40 8.83 3.97
CA MET A 457 -16.62 8.17 5.27
C MET A 457 -15.79 8.87 6.37
N PRO A 458 -15.98 8.55 7.67
CA PRO A 458 -15.16 9.12 8.72
C PRO A 458 -13.66 8.89 8.49
N GLY A 459 -12.89 9.97 8.45
CA GLY A 459 -11.44 9.94 8.16
C GLY A 459 -11.07 10.20 6.69
N ASN A 460 -12.00 10.00 5.76
CA ASN A 460 -11.81 10.17 4.32
C ASN A 460 -13.04 10.87 3.74
N SER A 461 -13.10 12.20 3.84
CA SER A 461 -14.31 12.97 3.50
C SER A 461 -13.97 14.38 2.99
N GLY A 462 -14.86 14.99 2.21
CA GLY A 462 -14.60 16.28 1.57
C GLY A 462 -13.44 16.16 0.59
N GLY A 463 -12.48 17.09 0.63
CA GLY A 463 -11.31 17.05 -0.26
C GLY A 463 -10.39 15.83 -0.08
N GLU A 464 -10.57 15.05 0.99
CA GLU A 464 -9.82 13.81 1.27
C GLU A 464 -10.68 12.55 1.04
N GLY A 465 -11.76 12.67 0.25
CA GLY A 465 -12.55 11.52 -0.19
C GLY A 465 -11.68 10.51 -0.95
N ILE A 466 -12.03 9.23 -0.87
CA ILE A 466 -11.35 8.21 -1.67
C ILE A 466 -11.90 8.35 -3.08
N SER A 467 -11.14 9.04 -3.94
CA SER A 467 -11.58 9.44 -5.26
C SER A 467 -10.63 8.94 -6.33
N LYS A 468 -11.20 8.56 -7.47
CA LYS A 468 -10.46 8.27 -8.69
C LYS A 468 -11.24 8.86 -9.87
N GLY A 469 -10.50 9.35 -10.86
CA GLY A 469 -11.10 9.94 -12.05
C GLY A 469 -10.68 9.22 -13.32
N THR A 470 -11.56 9.27 -14.32
CA THR A 470 -11.35 8.78 -15.68
C THR A 470 -11.76 9.83 -16.70
N ASP A 471 -11.17 9.76 -17.89
CA ASP A 471 -11.49 10.67 -18.98
C ASP A 471 -12.51 9.99 -19.90
N VAL A 472 -13.63 10.68 -20.12
CA VAL A 472 -14.73 10.22 -20.95
C VAL A 472 -14.94 11.24 -22.06
N GLU A 473 -14.83 10.80 -23.31
CA GLU A 473 -15.09 11.66 -24.45
C GLU A 473 -16.60 11.90 -24.60
N ASN A 474 -16.98 13.06 -25.14
CA ASN A 474 -18.35 13.36 -25.58
C ASN A 474 -19.45 13.34 -24.50
N VAL A 475 -19.10 13.46 -23.21
CA VAL A 475 -20.05 13.43 -22.07
C VAL A 475 -21.29 14.31 -22.21
N ALA A 476 -21.18 15.42 -22.95
CA ALA A 476 -22.28 16.36 -23.16
C ALA A 476 -23.06 16.18 -24.47
N SER A 477 -22.57 15.33 -25.37
CA SER A 477 -23.18 15.09 -26.68
C SER A 477 -23.70 13.66 -26.86
N GLU A 478 -23.20 12.70 -26.06
CA GLU A 478 -23.59 11.30 -26.08
C GLU A 478 -24.06 10.85 -24.69
N PHE A 479 -24.91 9.82 -24.65
CA PHE A 479 -25.30 9.19 -23.40
C PHE A 479 -24.28 8.12 -23.03
N HIS A 480 -23.80 8.18 -21.80
CA HIS A 480 -22.92 7.17 -21.19
C HIS A 480 -23.66 6.46 -20.06
N THR A 481 -23.23 5.24 -19.74
CA THR A 481 -23.77 4.48 -18.61
C THR A 481 -22.80 4.54 -17.44
N TYR A 482 -23.20 5.24 -16.38
CA TYR A 482 -22.46 5.34 -15.12
C TYR A 482 -22.93 4.23 -14.20
N THR A 483 -22.01 3.37 -13.76
CA THR A 483 -22.35 2.15 -13.05
C THR A 483 -21.63 2.05 -11.72
N LEU A 484 -22.35 1.64 -10.70
CA LEU A 484 -21.84 1.20 -9.41
C LEU A 484 -22.13 -0.29 -9.27
N GLU A 485 -21.13 -1.11 -9.00
CA GLU A 485 -21.33 -2.46 -8.48
C GLU A 485 -20.83 -2.52 -7.04
N TRP A 486 -21.72 -2.86 -6.11
CA TRP A 486 -21.48 -2.71 -4.69
C TRP A 486 -21.85 -4.00 -3.96
N THR A 487 -20.85 -4.62 -3.35
CA THR A 487 -20.98 -5.83 -2.54
C THR A 487 -20.50 -5.56 -1.10
N ALA A 488 -20.55 -6.59 -0.26
CA ALA A 488 -19.95 -6.52 1.08
C ALA A 488 -18.41 -6.42 1.03
N ASP A 489 -17.79 -6.87 -0.07
CA ASP A 489 -16.34 -7.06 -0.18
C ASP A 489 -15.68 -6.03 -1.12
N HIS A 490 -16.43 -5.43 -2.04
CA HIS A 490 -15.91 -4.41 -2.96
C HIS A 490 -16.97 -3.40 -3.42
N ILE A 491 -16.50 -2.27 -3.93
CA ILE A 491 -17.26 -1.25 -4.64
C ILE A 491 -16.51 -0.93 -5.93
N LEU A 492 -17.16 -1.11 -7.08
CA LEU A 492 -16.62 -0.83 -8.41
C LEU A 492 -17.41 0.30 -9.06
N PHE A 493 -16.70 1.23 -9.68
CA PHE A 493 -17.25 2.31 -10.48
C PHE A 493 -16.87 2.10 -11.94
N ALA A 494 -17.83 2.18 -12.85
CA ALA A 494 -17.60 2.00 -14.28
C ALA A 494 -18.30 3.07 -15.11
N VAL A 495 -17.71 3.38 -16.27
CA VAL A 495 -18.36 4.13 -17.35
C VAL A 495 -18.38 3.25 -18.59
N ASP A 496 -19.55 3.08 -19.20
CA ASP A 496 -19.77 2.24 -20.37
C ASP A 496 -19.18 0.83 -20.20
N ASN A 497 -19.48 0.23 -19.05
CA ASN A 497 -18.98 -1.06 -18.60
C ASN A 497 -17.46 -1.14 -18.39
N VAL A 498 -16.68 -0.07 -18.50
CA VAL A 498 -15.25 -0.10 -18.16
C VAL A 498 -15.06 0.42 -16.75
N VAL A 499 -14.59 -0.44 -15.84
CA VAL A 499 -14.32 -0.04 -14.46
C VAL A 499 -13.14 0.92 -14.44
N PHE A 500 -13.23 1.98 -13.64
CA PHE A 500 -12.17 2.99 -13.49
C PHE A 500 -11.79 3.25 -12.03
N HIS A 501 -12.59 2.77 -11.08
CA HIS A 501 -12.29 2.86 -9.66
C HIS A 501 -12.77 1.59 -8.96
N GLU A 502 -11.92 1.04 -8.12
CA GLU A 502 -12.25 -0.04 -7.21
C GLU A 502 -11.92 0.34 -5.77
N TYR A 503 -12.73 -0.15 -4.83
CA TYR A 503 -12.53 -0.01 -3.40
C TYR A 503 -12.87 -1.32 -2.68
N LYS A 504 -11.93 -1.84 -1.89
CA LYS A 504 -12.15 -3.02 -1.03
C LYS A 504 -13.07 -2.66 0.14
N ASN A 505 -14.31 -3.12 0.06
CA ASN A 505 -15.30 -2.94 1.12
C ASN A 505 -15.11 -3.97 2.22
N ASN A 506 -15.53 -3.63 3.44
CA ASN A 506 -15.56 -4.55 4.57
C ASN A 506 -16.57 -4.05 5.61
N ALA A 507 -16.85 -4.87 6.62
CA ALA A 507 -17.87 -4.58 7.63
C ALA A 507 -17.61 -3.34 8.51
N GLU A 508 -16.40 -2.78 8.52
CA GLU A 508 -16.03 -1.60 9.32
C GLU A 508 -16.37 -0.28 8.61
N THR A 509 -16.64 -0.32 7.30
CA THR A 509 -17.02 0.85 6.51
C THR A 509 -18.52 1.17 6.67
N PRO A 510 -18.95 2.43 6.41
CA PRO A 510 -20.38 2.76 6.44
C PRO A 510 -21.16 2.21 5.24
N PHE A 511 -20.52 1.51 4.28
CA PHE A 511 -21.14 1.00 3.05
C PHE A 511 -21.79 -0.38 3.24
N ASN A 512 -22.34 -0.65 4.42
CA ASN A 512 -22.93 -1.94 4.80
C ASN A 512 -24.39 -1.83 5.29
N GLN A 513 -25.07 -0.80 4.84
CA GLN A 513 -26.44 -0.44 5.21
C GLN A 513 -27.20 0.03 3.95
N PRO A 514 -28.51 0.29 4.03
CA PRO A 514 -29.25 0.87 2.90
C PRO A 514 -28.78 2.29 2.56
N PHE A 515 -28.78 2.60 1.27
CA PHE A 515 -28.50 3.91 0.69
C PHE A 515 -29.64 4.30 -0.25
N PHE A 516 -29.91 5.61 -0.37
CA PHE A 516 -30.85 6.18 -1.33
C PHE A 516 -30.10 7.00 -2.40
N LEU A 517 -30.69 7.14 -3.59
CA LEU A 517 -30.10 7.84 -4.73
C LEU A 517 -30.39 9.34 -4.68
N ILE A 518 -29.46 10.13 -5.24
CA ILE A 518 -29.54 11.57 -5.41
C ILE A 518 -29.06 11.94 -6.82
N LEU A 519 -29.85 12.76 -7.52
CA LEU A 519 -29.50 13.33 -8.82
C LEU A 519 -29.61 14.86 -8.75
N ASN A 520 -28.56 15.58 -9.13
CA ASN A 520 -28.58 17.06 -9.17
C ASN A 520 -27.60 17.66 -10.18
N VAL A 521 -27.76 18.95 -10.42
CA VAL A 521 -26.74 19.81 -11.06
C VAL A 521 -26.51 21.03 -10.17
N ALA A 522 -25.36 21.08 -9.50
CA ALA A 522 -24.93 22.25 -8.75
C ALA A 522 -24.31 23.33 -9.67
N MET A 523 -24.24 24.56 -9.17
CA MET A 523 -23.62 25.71 -9.85
C MET A 523 -22.49 26.29 -8.99
N GLY A 524 -21.28 26.30 -9.53
CA GLY A 524 -20.05 26.73 -8.87
C GLY A 524 -19.72 25.85 -7.67
N GLY A 525 -19.36 26.48 -6.55
CA GLY A 525 -18.98 25.77 -5.34
C GLY A 525 -17.50 25.38 -5.30
N THR A 526 -17.12 24.60 -4.28
CA THR A 526 -15.73 24.23 -4.00
C THR A 526 -15.12 23.35 -5.08
N LEU A 527 -15.91 22.45 -5.67
CA LEU A 527 -15.47 21.60 -6.79
C LEU A 527 -15.83 22.22 -8.14
N GLY A 528 -17.09 22.63 -8.33
CA GLY A 528 -17.58 23.17 -9.60
C GLY A 528 -16.87 24.44 -10.08
N GLY A 529 -16.28 25.24 -9.18
CA GLY A 529 -15.35 26.33 -9.54
C GLY A 529 -16.03 27.60 -10.07
N GLU A 530 -15.33 28.33 -10.95
CA GLU A 530 -15.85 29.56 -11.55
C GLU A 530 -16.98 29.26 -12.54
N ILE A 531 -18.05 30.06 -12.52
CA ILE A 531 -19.18 29.96 -13.46
C ILE A 531 -18.92 30.92 -14.62
N ASP A 532 -19.15 30.47 -15.87
CA ASP A 532 -19.05 31.36 -17.04
C ASP A 532 -19.98 32.57 -16.84
N PRO A 533 -19.47 33.81 -16.92
CA PRO A 533 -20.30 35.01 -16.80
C PRO A 533 -21.40 35.15 -17.86
N ASN A 534 -21.35 34.35 -18.94
CA ASN A 534 -22.35 34.27 -20.00
C ASN A 534 -23.21 33.00 -19.94
N PHE A 535 -23.08 32.19 -18.87
CA PHE A 535 -23.94 31.02 -18.66
C PHE A 535 -25.41 31.42 -18.78
N THR A 536 -26.20 30.63 -19.52
CA THR A 536 -27.64 30.86 -19.68
C THR A 536 -28.44 29.68 -19.19
N GLN A 537 -28.19 28.50 -19.74
CA GLN A 537 -28.79 27.25 -19.32
C GLN A 537 -27.93 26.09 -19.80
N ASP A 538 -27.88 25.03 -19.00
CA ASP A 538 -27.36 23.73 -19.41
C ASP A 538 -28.15 22.61 -18.70
N THR A 539 -28.02 21.37 -19.13
CA THR A 539 -28.93 20.28 -18.72
C THR A 539 -28.22 18.95 -18.57
N MET A 540 -28.41 18.31 -17.41
CA MET A 540 -28.18 16.87 -17.29
C MET A 540 -29.45 16.14 -17.74
N GLU A 541 -29.29 15.23 -18.70
CA GLU A 541 -30.36 14.43 -19.27
C GLU A 541 -30.15 12.96 -18.93
N VAL A 542 -31.12 12.32 -18.27
CA VAL A 542 -31.06 10.94 -17.80
C VAL A 542 -32.11 10.11 -18.54
N ASP A 543 -31.64 9.07 -19.23
CA ASP A 543 -32.46 8.12 -19.98
C ASP A 543 -33.14 7.12 -19.03
N TYR A 544 -32.37 6.51 -18.13
CA TYR A 544 -32.92 5.62 -17.12
C TYR A 544 -32.06 5.55 -15.86
N VAL A 545 -32.67 5.03 -14.80
CA VAL A 545 -32.01 4.51 -13.61
C VAL A 545 -32.44 3.05 -13.41
N LYS A 546 -31.49 2.13 -13.21
CA LYS A 546 -31.76 0.71 -12.98
C LYS A 546 -30.97 0.18 -11.79
N VAL A 547 -31.60 -0.67 -11.00
CA VAL A 547 -30.99 -1.34 -9.85
C VAL A 547 -31.21 -2.84 -9.93
N PHE A 548 -30.12 -3.59 -9.78
CA PHE A 548 -30.08 -5.05 -9.84
C PHE A 548 -29.55 -5.63 -8.52
N GLN A 549 -30.07 -6.78 -8.09
CA GLN A 549 -29.67 -7.50 -6.87
C GLN A 549 -29.81 -9.01 -6.99
#